data_AF-C2FRQ9-F1
#
_entry.id   AF-C2FRQ9-F1
#
_cell.length_a   1.000
_cell.length_b   1.000
_cell.length_c   1.000
_cell.angle_alpha   90.00
_cell.angle_beta   90.00
_cell.angle_gamma   90.00
#
_symmetry.space_group_name_H-M   'P 1'
#
loop_
_entity.id
_entity.type
_entity.pdbx_description
1 polymer ?
#
loop_
_entity_poly.entity_id
_entity_poly.type
_entity_poly.pdbx_seq_one_letter_code
_entity_poly.pdbx_strand_id
1 'polypeptide(L)'
;MSSIWFKEYNLDELNVIFAKNMTGFLGIKATELTENSITATMPVNEKTKQPFGLLHGGASVVLAESVGSIASNMVVNDEKYMGVGLEINANHIRSATDKEVTAICSPLHIGATTHVWDIRINNHRGQLLCISRLTVAIVPKR
;
A
#
# COMPACT_ATOMS: atom_id res chain seq x y z
N MET A 1 6.00 -5.22 -20.65
CA MET A 1 7.34 -4.63 -20.36
C MET A 1 8.08 -5.66 -19.54
N SER A 2 9.31 -5.44 -19.06
CA SER A 2 9.85 -6.33 -18.02
C SER A 2 9.22 -5.95 -16.68
N SER A 3 8.84 -6.95 -15.88
CA SER A 3 8.39 -6.77 -14.49
C SER A 3 9.40 -5.95 -13.68
N ILE A 4 8.93 -5.10 -12.76
CA ILE A 4 9.79 -4.34 -11.83
C ILE A 4 10.16 -5.12 -10.58
N TRP A 5 9.52 -6.27 -10.35
CA TRP A 5 9.73 -7.09 -9.16
C TRP A 5 11.04 -7.88 -9.26
N PHE A 6 11.75 -8.01 -8.15
CA PHE A 6 13.03 -8.71 -8.08
C PHE A 6 12.92 -10.22 -8.39
N LYS A 7 11.79 -10.82 -8.03
CA LYS A 7 11.41 -12.20 -8.31
C LYS A 7 9.91 -12.28 -8.59
N GLU A 8 9.44 -13.45 -9.00
CA GLU A 8 8.01 -13.69 -9.10
C GLU A 8 7.39 -13.77 -7.70
N TYR A 9 6.24 -13.13 -7.54
CA TYR A 9 5.43 -13.16 -6.33
C TYR A 9 4.00 -13.54 -6.70
N ASN A 10 3.31 -14.21 -5.78
CA ASN A 10 1.88 -14.47 -5.91
C ASN A 10 1.08 -13.87 -4.74
N LEU A 11 -0.24 -13.76 -4.91
CA LEU A 11 -1.11 -13.12 -3.93
C LEU A 11 -1.16 -13.85 -2.59
N ASP A 12 -0.98 -15.17 -2.56
CA ASP A 12 -1.03 -15.95 -1.33
C ASP A 12 0.19 -15.64 -0.44
N GLU A 13 1.39 -15.60 -1.04
CA GLU A 13 2.61 -15.18 -0.36
C GLU A 13 2.52 -13.75 0.17
N LEU A 14 2.01 -12.83 -0.64
CA LEU A 14 1.81 -11.43 -0.22
C LEU A 14 0.81 -11.35 0.94
N ASN A 15 -0.28 -12.11 0.88
CA ASN A 15 -1.29 -12.10 1.94
C ASN A 15 -0.78 -12.72 3.24
N VAL A 16 0.21 -13.61 3.23
CA VAL A 16 0.92 -14.04 4.46
C VAL A 16 1.67 -12.87 5.10
N ILE A 17 2.22 -11.95 4.31
CA ILE A 17 2.88 -10.73 4.83
C ILE A 17 1.84 -9.75 5.36
N PHE A 18 0.82 -9.44 4.55
CA PHE A 18 -0.26 -8.53 4.95
C PHE A 18 -1.04 -9.02 6.18
N ALA A 19 -1.16 -10.33 6.40
CA ALA A 19 -1.85 -10.88 7.57
C ALA A 19 -1.14 -10.60 8.92
N LYS A 20 0.09 -10.09 8.92
CA LYS A 20 0.86 -9.82 10.14
C LYS A 20 0.49 -8.46 10.74
N ASN A 21 0.61 -8.34 12.06
CA ASN A 21 0.63 -7.07 12.79
C ASN A 21 -0.54 -6.13 12.43
N MET A 22 -0.27 -4.85 12.22
CA MET A 22 -1.28 -3.82 11.97
C MET A 22 -2.08 -4.06 10.70
N THR A 23 -1.45 -4.52 9.61
CA THR A 23 -2.14 -4.79 8.34
C THR A 23 -3.16 -5.91 8.52
N GLY A 24 -2.79 -6.99 9.21
CA GLY A 24 -3.70 -8.10 9.50
C GLY A 24 -4.82 -7.69 10.44
N PHE A 25 -4.50 -6.89 11.46
CA PHE A 25 -5.48 -6.37 12.42
C PHE A 25 -6.58 -5.54 11.74
N LEU A 26 -6.20 -4.71 10.77
CA LEU A 26 -7.10 -3.86 9.98
C LEU A 26 -7.73 -4.59 8.78
N GLY A 27 -7.37 -5.85 8.53
CA GLY A 27 -7.93 -6.65 7.44
C GLY A 27 -7.48 -6.23 6.05
N ILE A 28 -6.28 -5.65 5.92
CA ILE A 28 -5.69 -5.28 4.63
C ILE A 28 -5.29 -6.55 3.87
N LYS A 29 -5.62 -6.64 2.58
CA LYS A 29 -5.30 -7.79 1.72
C LYS A 29 -4.86 -7.37 0.33
N ALA A 30 -3.84 -8.02 -0.22
CA ALA A 30 -3.51 -7.92 -1.64
C ALA A 30 -4.58 -8.63 -2.48
N THR A 31 -4.97 -8.00 -3.59
CA THR A 31 -6.07 -8.46 -4.46
C THR A 31 -5.65 -8.58 -5.93
N GLU A 32 -4.63 -7.84 -6.35
CA GLU A 32 -4.09 -7.90 -7.70
C GLU A 32 -2.59 -7.56 -7.68
N LEU A 33 -1.84 -8.22 -8.55
CA LEU A 33 -0.45 -7.94 -8.82
C LEU A 33 -0.25 -7.95 -10.34
N THR A 34 0.33 -6.88 -10.87
CA THR A 34 0.69 -6.74 -12.29
C THR A 34 2.21 -6.62 -12.43
N GLU A 35 2.74 -6.41 -13.64
CA GLU A 35 4.19 -6.21 -13.85
C GLU A 35 4.79 -5.00 -13.09
N ASN A 36 3.97 -4.01 -12.72
CA ASN A 36 4.45 -2.76 -12.13
C ASN A 36 3.50 -2.12 -11.10
N SER A 37 2.46 -2.82 -10.66
CA SER A 37 1.51 -2.31 -9.67
C SER A 37 0.98 -3.42 -8.78
N ILE A 38 0.69 -3.07 -7.52
CA ILE A 38 0.01 -3.92 -6.54
C ILE A 38 -1.26 -3.21 -6.07
N THR A 39 -2.35 -3.97 -5.99
CA THR A 39 -3.65 -3.51 -5.50
C THR A 39 -3.99 -4.20 -4.18
N ALA A 40 -4.41 -3.44 -3.18
CA ALA A 40 -4.84 -3.95 -1.88
C ALA A 40 -6.17 -3.35 -1.42
N THR A 41 -6.97 -4.11 -0.69
CA THR A 41 -8.23 -3.64 -0.11
C THR A 41 -8.16 -3.54 1.41
N MET A 42 -9.01 -2.69 1.99
CA MET A 42 -9.20 -2.55 3.43
C MET A 42 -10.69 -2.33 3.74
N PRO A 43 -11.28 -3.04 4.71
CA PRO A 43 -12.67 -2.84 5.10
C PRO A 43 -12.88 -1.49 5.80
N VAL A 44 -14.07 -0.90 5.62
CA VAL A 44 -14.56 0.30 6.32
C VAL A 44 -15.52 -0.14 7.42
N ASN A 45 -14.99 -0.37 8.63
CA ASN A 45 -15.72 -0.89 9.78
C ASN A 45 -15.21 -0.25 11.09
N GLU A 46 -15.65 -0.75 12.25
CA GLU A 46 -15.29 -0.21 13.58
C GLU A 46 -13.78 -0.08 13.83
N LYS A 47 -12.94 -0.87 13.16
CA LYS A 47 -11.47 -0.80 13.31
C LYS A 47 -10.83 0.30 12.48
N THR A 48 -11.51 0.78 11.44
CA THR A 48 -10.97 1.72 10.45
C THR A 48 -11.75 3.02 10.38
N LYS A 49 -12.91 3.10 11.04
CA LYS A 49 -13.71 4.32 11.16
C LYS A 49 -13.17 5.24 12.26
N GLN A 50 -13.34 6.53 12.01
CA GLN A 50 -13.20 7.57 13.03
C GLN A 50 -14.51 7.71 13.84
N PRO A 51 -14.52 8.44 14.97
CA PRO A 51 -15.67 8.52 15.88
C PRO A 51 -16.99 8.98 15.24
N PHE A 52 -16.95 9.68 14.10
CA PHE A 52 -18.14 10.12 13.36
C PHE A 52 -18.63 9.13 12.30
N GLY A 53 -18.16 7.87 12.32
CA GLY A 53 -18.64 6.80 11.45
C GLY A 53 -18.09 6.80 10.02
N LEU A 54 -17.20 7.74 9.68
CA LEU A 54 -16.48 7.80 8.40
C LEU A 54 -15.17 7.02 8.47
N LEU A 55 -14.66 6.55 7.34
CA LEU A 55 -13.28 6.04 7.23
C LEU A 55 -12.29 7.07 7.81
N HIS A 56 -11.43 6.61 8.71
CA HIS A 56 -10.39 7.44 9.31
C HIS A 56 -9.33 7.80 8.27
N GLY A 57 -8.96 9.09 8.17
CA GLY A 57 -7.94 9.55 7.22
C GLY A 57 -6.60 8.82 7.41
N GLY A 58 -6.15 8.68 8.66
CA GLY A 58 -4.99 7.87 9.02
C GLY A 58 -5.10 6.39 8.65
N ALA A 59 -6.29 5.77 8.64
CA ALA A 59 -6.43 4.38 8.16
C ALA A 59 -6.18 4.30 6.64
N SER A 60 -6.55 5.34 5.88
CA SER A 60 -6.18 5.43 4.46
C SER A 60 -4.66 5.55 4.28
N VAL A 61 -3.98 6.31 5.14
CA VAL A 61 -2.51 6.42 5.13
C VAL A 61 -1.86 5.09 5.50
N VAL A 62 -2.39 4.35 6.48
CA VAL A 62 -1.89 3.00 6.83
C VAL A 62 -2.01 2.05 5.63
N LEU A 63 -3.14 2.06 4.92
CA LEU A 63 -3.31 1.29 3.70
C LEU A 63 -2.27 1.68 2.64
N ALA A 64 -2.07 2.98 2.40
CA ALA A 64 -1.11 3.49 1.42
C ALA A 64 0.35 3.15 1.76
N GLU A 65 0.77 3.39 3.00
CA GLU A 65 2.11 3.07 3.51
C GLU A 65 2.37 1.56 3.39
N SER A 66 1.38 0.73 3.75
CA SER A 66 1.52 -0.73 3.74
C SER A 66 1.76 -1.26 2.33
N VAL A 67 0.91 -0.85 1.38
CA VAL A 67 1.02 -1.31 -0.01
C VAL A 67 2.31 -0.79 -0.67
N GLY A 68 2.67 0.48 -0.44
CA GLY A 68 3.90 1.06 -1.00
C GLY A 68 5.19 0.50 -0.38
N SER A 69 5.19 0.22 0.93
CA SER A 69 6.34 -0.39 1.61
C SER A 69 6.58 -1.82 1.14
N ILE A 70 5.51 -2.61 0.99
CA ILE A 70 5.59 -3.96 0.45
C ILE A 70 6.08 -3.93 -1.01
N ALA A 71 5.50 -3.05 -1.84
CA ALA A 71 5.94 -2.87 -3.23
C ALA A 71 7.45 -2.53 -3.31
N SER A 72 7.95 -1.61 -2.49
CA SER A 72 9.37 -1.29 -2.44
C SER A 72 10.26 -2.48 -2.09
N ASN A 73 9.85 -3.30 -1.13
CA ASN A 73 10.62 -4.47 -0.73
C ASN A 73 10.55 -5.60 -1.77
N MET A 74 9.52 -5.64 -2.63
CA MET A 74 9.43 -6.58 -3.75
C MET A 74 10.35 -6.22 -4.93
N VAL A 75 10.77 -4.96 -5.04
CA VAL A 75 11.62 -4.47 -6.14
C VAL A 75 13.11 -4.77 -5.91
N VAL A 76 13.53 -4.96 -4.66
CA VAL A 76 14.94 -5.12 -4.30
C VAL A 76 15.30 -6.56 -3.95
N ASN A 77 16.59 -6.89 -4.01
CA ASN A 77 17.09 -8.15 -3.46
C ASN A 77 16.92 -8.15 -1.93
N ASP A 78 15.97 -8.94 -1.44
CA ASP A 78 15.60 -9.04 -0.04
C ASP A 78 16.64 -9.74 0.84
N GLU A 79 17.72 -10.29 0.28
CA GLU A 79 18.88 -10.77 1.06
C GLU A 79 19.87 -9.63 1.36
N LYS A 80 19.90 -8.59 0.52
CA LYS A 80 20.92 -7.52 0.57
C LYS A 80 20.37 -6.18 1.02
N TYR A 81 19.13 -5.87 0.68
CA TYR A 81 18.53 -4.56 0.89
C TYR A 81 17.15 -4.68 1.52
N MET A 82 16.69 -3.58 2.12
CA MET A 82 15.33 -3.42 2.60
C MET A 82 14.85 -1.99 2.39
N GLY A 83 13.54 -1.84 2.19
CA GLY A 83 12.87 -0.55 2.11
C GLY A 83 12.37 -0.11 3.47
N VAL A 84 12.64 1.15 3.83
CA VAL A 84 12.13 1.83 5.04
C VAL A 84 11.40 3.10 4.62
N GLY A 85 10.14 3.26 5.07
CA GLY A 85 9.36 4.47 4.82
C GLY A 85 10.09 5.72 5.31
N LEU A 86 10.19 6.74 4.45
CA LEU A 86 10.91 7.98 4.75
C LEU A 86 9.95 9.17 4.86
N GLU A 87 9.01 9.29 3.93
CA GLU A 87 8.01 10.36 3.92
C GLU A 87 6.73 9.87 3.28
N ILE A 88 5.59 10.26 3.84
CA ILE A 88 4.27 10.01 3.25
C ILE A 88 3.40 11.26 3.41
N ASN A 89 2.67 11.58 2.35
CA ASN A 89 1.63 12.60 2.34
C ASN A 89 0.37 12.06 1.70
N ALA A 90 -0.77 12.67 2.03
CA ALA A 90 -2.06 12.28 1.48
C ALA A 90 -3.05 13.46 1.46
N ASN A 91 -3.91 13.48 0.45
CA ASN A 91 -5.07 14.36 0.38
C ASN A 91 -6.35 13.52 0.40
N HIS A 92 -7.24 13.83 1.36
CA HIS A 92 -8.56 13.20 1.47
C HIS A 92 -9.57 13.99 0.63
N ILE A 93 -10.01 13.40 -0.48
CA ILE A 93 -10.89 14.00 -1.49
C ILE A 93 -12.36 13.73 -1.20
N ARG A 94 -12.69 12.56 -0.65
CA ARG A 94 -14.07 12.12 -0.40
C ARG A 94 -14.12 11.17 0.79
N SER A 95 -15.26 11.15 1.48
CA SER A 95 -15.54 10.24 2.60
C SER A 95 -16.04 8.86 2.14
N ALA A 96 -15.90 7.86 3.00
CA ALA A 96 -16.52 6.54 2.87
C ALA A 96 -17.09 6.09 4.21
N THR A 97 -18.21 5.37 4.18
CA THR A 97 -18.98 4.98 5.37
C THR A 97 -19.11 3.46 5.56
N ASP A 98 -18.87 2.67 4.50
CA ASP A 98 -19.14 1.24 4.49
C ASP A 98 -18.34 0.50 3.42
N LYS A 99 -18.48 -0.83 3.43
CA LYS A 99 -17.84 -1.80 2.54
C LYS A 99 -16.33 -1.78 2.66
N GLU A 100 -15.62 -1.54 1.57
CA GLU A 100 -14.17 -1.56 1.49
C GLU A 100 -13.67 -0.43 0.61
N VAL A 101 -12.39 -0.12 0.78
CA VAL A 101 -11.63 0.77 -0.08
C VAL A 101 -10.48 0.02 -0.73
N THR A 102 -10.12 0.43 -1.93
CA THR A 102 -9.12 -0.22 -2.78
C THR A 102 -7.99 0.75 -3.06
N ALA A 103 -6.77 0.42 -2.63
CA ALA A 103 -5.55 1.14 -2.93
C ALA A 103 -4.83 0.50 -4.12
N ILE A 104 -4.53 1.29 -5.14
CA ILE A 104 -3.71 0.92 -6.29
C ILE A 104 -2.39 1.66 -6.15
N CYS A 105 -1.29 0.92 -6.03
CA CYS A 105 0.05 1.46 -5.84
C CYS A 105 0.87 1.27 -7.12
N SER A 106 1.41 2.35 -7.67
CA SER A 106 2.20 2.34 -8.91
C SER A 106 3.44 3.24 -8.77
N PRO A 107 4.55 2.92 -9.44
CA PRO A 107 5.80 3.63 -9.25
C PRO A 107 5.76 5.01 -9.93
N LEU A 108 6.26 6.03 -9.22
CA LEU A 108 6.66 7.31 -9.80
C LEU A 108 8.17 7.34 -10.07
N HIS A 109 8.96 6.71 -9.21
CA HIS A 109 10.42 6.60 -9.34
C HIS A 109 10.93 5.33 -8.66
N ILE A 110 11.79 4.58 -9.35
CA ILE A 110 12.50 3.42 -8.80
C ILE A 110 14.00 3.66 -9.00
N GLY A 111 14.70 4.05 -7.93
CA GLY A 111 16.14 4.28 -7.91
C GLY A 111 16.86 3.31 -6.97
N ALA A 112 18.20 3.35 -7.01
CA ALA A 112 19.02 2.46 -6.20
C ALA A 112 18.93 2.73 -4.68
N THR A 113 18.66 3.98 -4.29
CA THR A 113 18.63 4.43 -2.88
C THR A 113 17.27 4.92 -2.43
N THR A 114 16.35 5.21 -3.36
CA THR A 114 15.00 5.67 -3.04
C THR A 114 13.98 5.17 -4.05
N HIS A 115 12.77 4.86 -3.56
CA HIS A 115 11.58 4.66 -4.38
C HIS A 115 10.54 5.72 -4.04
N VAL A 116 9.72 6.09 -5.03
CA VAL A 116 8.56 6.97 -4.85
C VAL A 116 7.35 6.33 -5.52
N TRP A 117 6.23 6.24 -4.80
CA TRP A 117 5.01 5.57 -5.23
C TRP A 117 3.81 6.53 -5.28
N ASP A 118 2.99 6.42 -6.33
CA ASP A 118 1.64 6.99 -6.41
C ASP A 118 0.65 5.94 -5.91
N ILE A 119 -0.09 6.27 -4.85
CA ILE A 119 -1.14 5.41 -4.30
C ILE A 119 -2.48 6.11 -4.40
N ARG A 120 -3.41 5.47 -5.11
CA ARG A 120 -4.78 5.95 -5.28
C ARG A 120 -5.76 5.04 -4.58
N ILE A 121 -6.51 5.59 -3.63
CA ILE A 121 -7.49 4.85 -2.85
C ILE A 121 -8.88 5.24 -3.33
N ASN A 122 -9.63 4.26 -3.82
CA ASN A 122 -10.98 4.41 -4.34
C ASN A 122 -12.00 3.69 -3.45
N ASN A 123 -13.26 4.14 -3.49
CA ASN A 123 -14.36 3.37 -2.90
C ASN A 123 -14.80 2.22 -3.82
N HIS A 124 -15.71 1.40 -3.33
CA HIS A 124 -16.34 0.30 -4.08
C HIS A 124 -17.05 0.70 -5.40
N ARG A 125 -17.24 1.99 -5.68
CA ARG A 125 -17.80 2.51 -6.94
C ARG A 125 -16.71 3.06 -7.87
N GLY A 126 -15.44 2.87 -7.55
CA GLY A 126 -14.31 3.40 -8.32
C GLY A 126 -14.09 4.90 -8.18
N GLN A 127 -14.68 5.56 -7.18
CA GLN A 127 -14.50 7.00 -6.96
C GLN A 127 -13.31 7.26 -6.04
N LEU A 128 -12.42 8.18 -6.44
CA LEU A 128 -11.23 8.57 -5.67
C LEU A 128 -11.61 9.14 -4.29
N LEU A 129 -11.09 8.53 -3.23
CA LEU A 129 -11.25 8.96 -1.84
C LEU A 129 -10.00 9.65 -1.31
N CYS A 130 -8.84 9.08 -1.60
CA CYS A 130 -7.56 9.54 -1.11
C CYS A 130 -6.49 9.34 -2.17
N ILE A 131 -5.64 10.34 -2.36
CA ILE A 131 -4.40 10.22 -3.12
C ILE A 131 -3.24 10.38 -2.16
N SER A 132 -2.23 9.53 -2.27
CA SER A 132 -1.07 9.53 -1.40
C SER A 132 0.20 9.30 -2.20
N ARG A 133 1.29 9.91 -1.74
CA ARG A 133 2.63 9.66 -2.25
C ARG A 133 3.50 9.15 -1.10
N LEU A 134 4.17 8.02 -1.32
CA LEU A 134 5.11 7.44 -0.37
C LEU A 134 6.53 7.49 -0.95
N THR A 135 7.47 7.98 -0.16
CA THR A 135 8.91 7.89 -0.40
C THR A 135 9.52 6.82 0.51
N VAL A 136 10.27 5.88 -0.05
CA VAL A 136 10.93 4.80 0.68
C VAL A 136 12.44 4.88 0.45
N ALA A 137 13.23 4.83 1.52
CA ALA A 137 14.67 4.69 1.45
C ALA A 137 15.06 3.21 1.30
N ILE A 138 15.97 2.91 0.38
CA ILE A 138 16.54 1.58 0.19
C ILE A 138 17.88 1.53 0.89
N VAL A 139 17.99 0.66 1.90
CA VAL A 139 19.17 0.54 2.76
C VAL A 139 19.69 -0.89 2.77
N PRO A 140 21.00 -1.11 2.97
CA PRO A 140 21.55 -2.46 3.17
C PRO A 140 20.93 -3.13 4.39
N LYS A 141 20.65 -4.44 4.29
CA LYS A 141 20.30 -5.27 5.44
C LYS A 141 21.54 -5.47 6.31
N ARG A 142 21.36 -5.38 7.63
CA ARG A 142 22.38 -5.68 8.63
C ARG A 142 22.36 -7.15 9.02
#